data_AF-A0A5C6BPQ8-F1
#
_entry.id   AF-A0A5C6BPQ8-F1
#
_cell.length_a   1.000
_cell.length_b   1.000
_cell.length_c   1.000
_cell.angle_alpha   90.00
_cell.angle_beta   90.00
_cell.angle_gamma   90.00
#
_symmetry.space_group_name_H-M   'P 1'
#
loop_
_entity.id
_entity.type
_entity.pdbx_description
1 polymer ?
#
loop_
_entity_poly.entity_id
_entity_poly.type
_entity_poly.pdbx_seq_one_letter_code
_entity_poly.pdbx_strand_id
1 'polypeptide(L)'
;MRIRVSAVLLLTSLLFAGMVAAEDEQQPAKMSAENRAAARAALEEFNSLIGGWRGVGQVRRGSNRGAWLEQAEWVWQLKSDQPALRYVVEKGNQLKTAKLTYDPESKSYTLEAVLPDGAKRNYVGQVEDDKLVLQSPADADGTVYRITVTRLNEKRTLVLFQKRGAKQKRFGRVAEVGYTRQGTKLAEVGGGSPECIVTGGKGTSTIDYKGKTYYLCCSGCREAFLDDPEGIIADAKERLKKKRAKKAAAAKKNS
;
A
#
# COMPACT_ATOMS: atom_id res chain seq x y z
N MET A 1 42.19 76.52 -20.06
CA MET A 1 40.78 76.96 -20.22
C MET A 1 39.97 76.14 -19.21
N ARG A 2 39.62 76.70 -18.04
CA ARG A 2 38.24 77.13 -17.65
C ARG A 2 37.25 75.93 -17.72
N ILE A 3 36.55 75.44 -16.69
CA ILE A 3 35.88 76.04 -15.52
C ILE A 3 35.40 74.88 -14.60
N ARG A 4 35.35 75.12 -13.27
CA ARG A 4 34.59 74.34 -12.27
C ARG A 4 33.10 74.68 -12.36
N VAL A 5 32.15 73.73 -12.29
CA VAL A 5 30.83 73.98 -11.68
C VAL A 5 30.28 72.69 -11.04
N SER A 6 30.11 72.75 -9.72
CA SER A 6 29.16 71.95 -8.94
C SER A 6 27.75 72.55 -9.07
N ALA A 7 26.70 71.73 -9.20
CA ALA A 7 25.28 72.01 -8.87
C ALA A 7 24.40 71.00 -9.63
N VAL A 8 23.23 70.54 -9.18
CA VAL A 8 22.40 70.72 -7.98
C VAL A 8 21.38 69.57 -8.06
N LEU A 9 20.97 69.05 -6.91
CA LEU A 9 19.84 68.12 -6.77
C LEU A 9 18.58 68.67 -7.45
N LEU A 10 17.89 67.80 -8.21
CA LEU A 10 16.44 67.90 -8.40
C LEU A 10 15.84 66.56 -8.03
N LEU A 11 15.24 66.53 -6.83
CA LEU A 11 14.29 65.53 -6.39
C LEU A 11 13.12 65.51 -7.39
N THR A 12 13.02 64.45 -8.17
CA THR A 12 11.75 64.05 -8.80
C THR A 12 11.35 62.72 -8.20
N SER A 13 10.54 62.82 -7.15
CA SER A 13 9.73 61.75 -6.60
C SER A 13 8.77 61.22 -7.67
N LEU A 14 9.15 60.14 -8.34
CA LEU A 14 8.19 59.25 -9.00
C LEU A 14 7.84 58.11 -8.03
N LEU A 15 6.62 58.19 -7.50
CA LEU A 15 5.89 57.07 -6.91
C LEU A 15 5.69 56.01 -7.99
N PHE A 16 6.68 55.13 -8.17
CA PHE A 16 6.41 53.82 -8.74
C PHE A 16 5.76 52.99 -7.64
N ALA A 17 4.43 52.95 -7.65
CA ALA A 17 3.66 51.88 -7.06
C ALA A 17 3.97 50.60 -7.86
N GLY A 18 5.15 50.04 -7.62
CA GLY A 18 5.51 48.70 -8.04
C GLY A 18 4.65 47.73 -7.26
N MET A 19 3.54 47.32 -7.88
CA MET A 19 2.77 46.16 -7.48
C MET A 19 3.72 44.96 -7.64
N VAL A 20 4.47 44.66 -6.58
CA VAL A 20 5.15 43.38 -6.44
C VAL A 20 4.02 42.38 -6.39
N ALA A 21 3.69 41.81 -7.55
CA ALA A 21 2.96 40.56 -7.61
C ALA A 21 3.76 39.63 -6.71
N ALA A 22 3.19 39.30 -5.56
CA ALA A 22 3.64 38.17 -4.78
C ALA A 22 3.62 37.01 -5.77
N GLU A 23 4.80 36.56 -6.19
CA GLU A 23 4.97 35.20 -6.66
C GLU A 23 4.49 34.35 -5.50
N ASP A 24 3.23 33.96 -5.60
CA ASP A 24 2.59 32.99 -4.74
C ASP A 24 3.46 31.75 -4.90
N GLU A 25 4.38 31.54 -3.95
CA GLU A 25 5.17 30.33 -3.85
C GLU A 25 4.15 29.19 -3.73
N GLN A 26 3.81 28.61 -4.87
CA GLN A 26 2.84 27.55 -4.99
C GLN A 26 3.43 26.32 -4.30
N GLN A 27 3.19 26.27 -3.00
CA GLN A 27 3.31 25.08 -2.18
C GLN A 27 2.60 23.96 -2.95
N PRO A 28 3.25 22.80 -3.20
CA PRO A 28 2.71 21.79 -4.10
C PRO A 28 1.29 21.48 -3.68
N ALA A 29 0.34 21.75 -4.58
CA ALA A 29 -1.08 21.77 -4.26
C ALA A 29 -1.46 20.45 -3.58
N LYS A 30 -1.84 20.52 -2.30
CA LYS A 30 -2.41 19.37 -1.59
C LYS A 30 -3.57 18.85 -2.43
N MET A 31 -3.52 17.57 -2.77
CA MET A 31 -4.57 16.90 -3.55
C MET A 31 -5.95 17.26 -2.99
N SER A 32 -6.89 17.59 -3.89
CA SER A 32 -8.24 17.99 -3.50
C SER A 32 -8.89 16.93 -2.60
N ALA A 33 -9.81 17.33 -1.71
CA ALA A 33 -10.49 16.40 -0.81
C ALA A 33 -11.22 15.28 -1.58
N GLU A 34 -11.77 15.60 -2.75
CA GLU A 34 -12.42 14.66 -3.66
C GLU A 34 -11.41 13.66 -4.25
N ASN A 35 -10.31 14.14 -4.85
CA ASN A 35 -9.27 13.27 -5.40
C ASN A 35 -8.64 12.40 -4.31
N ARG A 36 -8.52 12.93 -3.09
CA ARG A 36 -8.05 12.18 -1.91
C ARG A 36 -9.01 11.06 -1.52
N ALA A 37 -10.32 11.30 -1.54
CA ALA A 37 -11.31 10.26 -1.28
C ALA A 37 -11.30 9.19 -2.38
N ALA A 38 -11.22 9.59 -3.65
CA ALA A 38 -11.12 8.68 -4.80
C ALA A 38 -9.85 7.81 -4.74
N ALA A 39 -8.69 8.42 -4.45
CA ALA A 39 -7.43 7.69 -4.29
C ALA A 39 -7.47 6.68 -3.16
N ARG A 40 -8.05 7.06 -2.02
CA ARG A 40 -8.25 6.13 -0.91
C ARG A 40 -9.16 4.97 -1.31
N ALA A 41 -10.31 5.25 -1.93
CA ALA A 41 -11.27 4.22 -2.34
C ALA A 41 -10.65 3.21 -3.33
N ALA A 42 -9.84 3.68 -4.28
CA ALA A 42 -9.11 2.80 -5.19
C ALA A 42 -8.11 1.90 -4.43
N LEU A 43 -7.35 2.47 -3.49
CA LEU A 43 -6.38 1.71 -2.70
C LEU A 43 -7.03 0.71 -1.72
N GLU A 44 -8.28 0.94 -1.29
CA GLU A 44 -9.03 0.01 -0.44
C GLU A 44 -9.28 -1.36 -1.08
N GLU A 45 -9.19 -1.47 -2.42
CA GLU A 45 -9.21 -2.75 -3.14
C GLU A 45 -8.08 -3.70 -2.68
N PHE A 46 -6.96 -3.13 -2.21
CA PHE A 46 -5.81 -3.88 -1.71
C PHE A 46 -5.81 -4.09 -0.19
N ASN A 47 -6.94 -3.84 0.49
CA ASN A 47 -7.05 -4.06 1.94
C ASN A 47 -6.68 -5.49 2.38
N SER A 48 -6.87 -6.49 1.51
CA SER A 48 -6.47 -7.87 1.77
C SER A 48 -4.95 -8.07 1.88
N LEU A 49 -4.14 -7.17 1.32
CA LEU A 49 -2.68 -7.19 1.40
C LEU A 49 -2.17 -6.66 2.74
N ILE A 50 -2.94 -5.83 3.45
CA ILE A 50 -2.49 -5.15 4.67
C ILE A 50 -2.07 -6.16 5.74
N GLY A 51 -0.94 -5.88 6.37
CA GLY A 51 -0.31 -6.71 7.40
C GLY A 51 0.94 -7.45 6.93
N GLY A 52 1.44 -8.33 7.79
CA GLY A 52 2.71 -9.04 7.60
C GLY A 52 2.60 -10.35 6.80
N TRP A 53 3.66 -10.66 6.07
CA TRP A 53 3.81 -11.79 5.16
C TRP A 53 5.19 -12.44 5.29
N ARG A 54 5.24 -13.76 5.05
CA ARG A 54 6.47 -14.53 4.88
C ARG A 54 6.55 -14.96 3.42
N GLY A 55 7.61 -14.56 2.74
CA GLY A 55 7.85 -14.79 1.33
C GLY A 55 8.89 -15.86 1.10
N VAL A 56 8.65 -16.68 0.07
CA VAL A 56 9.69 -17.52 -0.55
C VAL A 56 9.88 -17.02 -1.97
N GLY A 57 11.04 -16.41 -2.22
CA GLY A 57 11.44 -15.94 -3.54
C GLY A 57 12.07 -17.06 -4.35
N GLN A 58 11.73 -17.16 -5.63
CA GLN A 58 12.28 -18.14 -6.56
C GLN A 58 12.65 -17.48 -7.89
N VAL A 59 13.89 -17.64 -8.34
CA VAL A 59 14.35 -17.19 -9.68
C VAL A 59 13.77 -18.05 -10.80
N ARG A 60 13.60 -19.35 -10.55
CA ARG A 60 12.92 -20.31 -11.44
C ARG A 60 11.78 -21.00 -10.71
N ARG A 61 10.59 -21.02 -11.32
CA ARG A 61 9.39 -21.65 -10.74
C ARG A 61 9.67 -23.11 -10.42
N GLY A 62 9.32 -23.54 -9.21
CA GLY A 62 9.47 -24.94 -8.78
C GLY A 62 10.92 -25.38 -8.56
N SER A 63 11.87 -24.43 -8.47
CA SER A 63 13.27 -24.73 -8.16
C SER A 63 13.73 -23.91 -6.95
N ASN A 64 14.48 -24.56 -6.05
CA ASN A 64 15.11 -23.90 -4.91
C ASN A 64 16.48 -23.28 -5.25
N ARG A 65 16.97 -23.47 -6.48
CA ARG A 65 18.27 -22.90 -6.90
C ARG A 65 18.16 -21.37 -7.00
N GLY A 66 18.89 -20.67 -6.13
CA GLY A 66 18.80 -19.22 -5.99
C GLY A 66 17.50 -18.74 -5.32
N ALA A 67 16.78 -19.63 -4.63
CA ALA A 67 15.65 -19.24 -3.81
C ALA A 67 16.11 -18.54 -2.52
N TRP A 68 15.27 -17.67 -1.98
CA TRP A 68 15.55 -16.96 -0.74
C TRP A 68 14.27 -16.80 0.09
N LEU A 69 14.44 -16.45 1.35
CA LEU A 69 13.35 -16.09 2.25
C LEU A 69 13.35 -14.58 2.44
N GLU A 70 12.17 -13.97 2.36
CA GLU A 70 11.97 -12.57 2.70
C GLU A 70 10.74 -12.39 3.59
N GLN A 71 10.69 -11.31 4.35
CA GLN A 71 9.49 -10.90 5.05
C GLN A 71 8.99 -9.63 4.41
N ALA A 72 7.67 -9.44 4.40
CA ALA A 72 7.13 -8.19 3.92
C ALA A 72 5.91 -7.76 4.72
N GLU A 73 5.66 -6.46 4.73
CA GLU A 73 4.51 -5.86 5.37
C GLU A 73 3.89 -4.81 4.45
N TRP A 74 2.57 -4.83 4.36
CA TRP A 74 1.80 -3.75 3.73
C TRP A 74 1.13 -2.91 4.81
N VAL A 75 1.36 -1.60 4.78
CA VAL A 75 0.81 -0.65 5.76
C VAL A 75 0.19 0.55 5.08
N TRP A 76 -0.91 1.05 5.65
CA TRP A 76 -1.52 2.29 5.21
C TRP A 76 -0.68 3.50 5.59
N GLN A 77 -0.54 4.44 4.66
CA GLN A 77 0.01 5.78 4.87
C GLN A 77 -1.05 6.81 4.51
N LEU A 78 -1.85 7.22 5.49
CA LEU A 78 -2.95 8.19 5.32
C LEU A 78 -2.60 9.61 5.76
N LYS A 79 -1.51 9.76 6.51
CA LYS A 79 -1.04 11.04 7.07
C LYS A 79 -0.21 11.86 6.08
N SER A 80 0.10 11.33 4.90
CA SER A 80 0.81 12.03 3.82
C SER A 80 -0.10 12.98 3.03
N ASP A 81 0.54 13.73 2.13
CA ASP A 81 -0.08 14.57 1.10
C ASP A 81 -1.16 13.83 0.28
N GLN A 82 -0.93 12.54 -0.01
CA GLN A 82 -1.89 11.63 -0.62
C GLN A 82 -1.97 10.28 0.11
N PRO A 83 -3.12 9.58 0.09
CA PRO A 83 -3.24 8.22 0.61
C PRO A 83 -2.32 7.28 -0.18
N ALA A 84 -1.61 6.42 0.55
CA ALA A 84 -0.71 5.44 -0.05
C ALA A 84 -0.73 4.12 0.72
N LEU A 85 -0.32 3.05 0.04
CA LEU A 85 0.06 1.79 0.66
C LEU A 85 1.57 1.64 0.60
N ARG A 86 2.22 1.46 1.75
CA ARG A 86 3.63 1.17 1.80
C ARG A 86 3.85 -0.33 1.90
N TYR A 87 4.65 -0.83 0.99
CA TYR A 87 5.17 -2.18 0.99
C TYR A 87 6.60 -2.15 1.53
N VAL A 88 6.86 -2.80 2.64
CA VAL A 88 8.19 -2.88 3.28
C VAL A 88 8.68 -4.30 3.17
N VAL A 89 9.91 -4.51 2.70
CA VAL A 89 10.47 -5.84 2.48
C VAL A 89 11.79 -5.97 3.23
N GLU A 90 11.88 -6.96 4.10
CA GLU A 90 13.10 -7.31 4.82
C GLU A 90 13.79 -8.49 4.15
N LYS A 91 15.12 -8.38 4.00
CA LYS A 91 15.95 -9.39 3.33
C LYS A 91 15.48 -9.72 1.91
N GLY A 92 14.87 -8.74 1.24
CA GLY A 92 14.36 -8.90 -0.11
C GLY A 92 15.44 -8.75 -1.17
N ASN A 93 15.39 -9.62 -2.19
CA ASN A 93 16.34 -9.57 -3.32
C ASN A 93 15.87 -8.66 -4.46
N GLN A 94 14.58 -8.29 -4.50
CA GLN A 94 14.00 -7.51 -5.59
C GLN A 94 13.63 -6.09 -5.16
N LEU A 95 13.15 -5.93 -3.93
CA LEU A 95 12.70 -4.66 -3.38
C LEU A 95 13.14 -4.54 -1.92
N LYS A 96 13.40 -3.31 -1.49
CA LYS A 96 13.55 -2.91 -0.08
C LYS A 96 12.26 -2.29 0.45
N THR A 97 11.66 -1.41 -0.33
CA THR A 97 10.33 -0.85 -0.04
C THR A 97 9.69 -0.34 -1.32
N ALA A 98 8.38 -0.19 -1.34
CA ALA A 98 7.67 0.53 -2.38
C ALA A 98 6.48 1.31 -1.81
N LYS A 99 6.12 2.42 -2.42
CA LYS A 99 4.95 3.24 -2.09
C LYS A 99 3.98 3.19 -3.26
N LEU A 100 2.80 2.62 -3.04
CA LEU A 100 1.72 2.53 -4.02
C LEU A 100 0.73 3.68 -3.78
N THR A 101 0.50 4.48 -4.81
CA THR A 101 -0.49 5.57 -4.85
C THR A 101 -1.44 5.35 -6.02
N TYR A 102 -2.54 6.10 -6.03
CA TYR A 102 -3.49 6.10 -7.13
C TYR A 102 -3.74 7.53 -7.58
N ASP A 103 -3.71 7.74 -8.88
CA ASP A 103 -4.05 9.01 -9.51
C ASP A 103 -5.47 8.93 -10.09
N PRO A 104 -6.44 9.67 -9.54
CA PRO A 104 -7.82 9.69 -10.04
C PRO A 104 -7.98 10.25 -11.45
N GLU A 105 -7.09 11.13 -11.90
CA GLU A 105 -7.18 11.77 -13.21
C GLU A 105 -6.79 10.79 -14.32
N SER A 106 -5.62 10.15 -14.15
CA SER A 106 -5.14 9.13 -15.11
C SER A 106 -5.72 7.73 -14.86
N LYS A 107 -6.46 7.54 -13.75
CA LYS A 107 -7.00 6.25 -13.28
C LYS A 107 -5.94 5.16 -13.26
N SER A 108 -4.75 5.51 -12.81
CA SER A 108 -3.61 4.60 -12.79
C SER A 108 -2.97 4.53 -11.41
N TYR A 109 -2.38 3.38 -11.13
CA TYR A 109 -1.60 3.15 -9.92
C TYR A 109 -0.14 3.46 -10.20
N THR A 110 0.50 4.18 -9.28
CA THR A 110 1.93 4.45 -9.31
C THR A 110 2.61 3.73 -8.16
N LEU A 111 3.67 2.97 -8.45
CA LEU A 111 4.50 2.30 -7.46
C LEU A 111 5.91 2.90 -7.50
N GLU A 112 6.23 3.70 -6.49
CA GLU A 112 7.58 4.24 -6.28
C GLU A 112 8.39 3.22 -5.48
N ALA A 113 9.25 2.45 -6.15
CA ALA A 113 10.04 1.39 -5.56
C ALA A 113 11.48 1.84 -5.20
N VAL A 114 11.99 1.31 -4.10
CA VAL A 114 13.41 1.38 -3.70
C VAL A 114 13.96 -0.04 -3.76
N LEU A 115 14.99 -0.23 -4.58
CA LEU A 115 15.68 -1.51 -4.78
C LEU A 115 16.67 -1.79 -3.63
N PRO A 116 17.21 -3.02 -3.52
CA PRO A 116 18.14 -3.37 -2.43
C PRO A 116 19.43 -2.53 -2.41
N ASP A 117 19.89 -2.05 -3.56
CA ASP A 117 21.04 -1.15 -3.72
C ASP A 117 20.71 0.33 -3.41
N GLY A 118 19.46 0.64 -3.09
CA GLY A 118 18.97 2.00 -2.83
C GLY A 118 18.52 2.75 -4.08
N ALA A 119 18.71 2.20 -5.29
CA ALA A 119 18.21 2.81 -6.51
C ALA A 119 16.68 2.90 -6.49
N LYS A 120 16.14 3.98 -7.05
CA LYS A 120 14.69 4.18 -7.16
C LYS A 120 14.21 3.78 -8.54
N ARG A 121 13.04 3.14 -8.61
CA ARG A 121 12.35 2.86 -9.87
C ARG A 121 10.86 3.08 -9.72
N ASN A 122 10.30 3.89 -10.61
CA ASN A 122 8.86 4.11 -10.64
C ASN A 122 8.21 3.15 -11.64
N TYR A 123 7.02 2.69 -11.28
CA TYR A 123 6.18 1.87 -12.14
C TYR A 123 4.78 2.49 -12.20
N VAL A 124 4.13 2.38 -13.35
CA VAL A 124 2.75 2.83 -13.57
C VAL A 124 1.95 1.68 -14.16
N GLY A 125 0.67 1.59 -13.81
CA GLY A 125 -0.21 0.58 -14.40
C GLY A 125 -1.58 0.52 -13.76
N GLN A 126 -2.27 -0.60 -13.97
CA GLN A 126 -3.69 -0.77 -13.63
C GLN A 126 -3.96 -2.17 -13.07
N VAL A 127 -5.19 -2.38 -12.59
CA VAL A 127 -5.68 -3.71 -12.25
C VAL A 127 -6.25 -4.36 -13.52
N GLU A 128 -5.72 -5.53 -13.87
CA GLU A 128 -6.12 -6.36 -15.00
C GLU A 128 -6.39 -7.78 -14.48
N ASP A 129 -7.59 -8.33 -14.70
CA ASP A 129 -7.97 -9.68 -14.24
C ASP A 129 -7.62 -9.95 -12.75
N ASP A 130 -8.04 -9.03 -11.86
CA ASP A 130 -7.75 -9.03 -10.41
C ASP A 130 -6.26 -8.92 -10.01
N LYS A 131 -5.38 -8.63 -10.98
CA LYS A 131 -3.93 -8.48 -10.76
C LYS A 131 -3.54 -7.02 -10.95
N LEU A 132 -2.78 -6.49 -10.01
CA LEU A 132 -2.13 -5.19 -10.20
C LEU A 132 -0.91 -5.39 -11.09
N VAL A 133 -0.95 -4.86 -12.32
CA VAL A 133 0.13 -4.95 -13.31
C VAL A 133 0.76 -3.58 -13.47
N LEU A 134 2.04 -3.46 -13.15
CA LEU A 134 2.78 -2.20 -13.10
C LEU A 134 4.05 -2.31 -13.96
N GLN A 135 4.34 -1.30 -14.78
CA GLN A 135 5.51 -1.27 -15.65
C GLN A 135 6.33 0.00 -15.46
N SER A 136 7.65 -0.12 -15.51
CA SER A 136 8.53 1.03 -15.53
C SER A 136 8.62 1.63 -16.92
N PRO A 137 9.02 2.91 -17.05
CA PRO A 137 9.64 3.40 -18.28
C PRO A 137 10.87 2.55 -18.65
N ALA A 138 11.29 2.63 -19.91
CA ALA A 138 12.54 2.04 -20.33
C ALA A 138 13.72 2.77 -19.68
N ASP A 139 14.70 2.04 -19.17
CA ASP A 139 15.96 2.62 -18.70
C ASP A 139 16.89 3.00 -19.87
N ALA A 140 18.10 3.45 -19.54
CA ALA A 140 19.10 3.85 -20.54
C ALA A 140 19.47 2.73 -21.53
N ASP A 141 19.36 1.46 -21.10
CA ASP A 141 19.62 0.28 -21.94
C ASP A 141 18.38 -0.17 -22.71
N GLY A 142 17.29 0.60 -22.63
CA GLY A 142 15.99 0.28 -23.20
C GLY A 142 15.29 -0.90 -22.50
N THR A 143 15.69 -1.24 -21.28
CA THR A 143 15.09 -2.32 -20.49
C THR A 143 13.88 -1.80 -19.74
N VAL A 144 12.78 -2.54 -19.87
CA VAL A 144 11.51 -2.30 -19.16
C VAL A 144 11.32 -3.34 -18.09
N TYR A 145 10.93 -2.93 -16.90
CA TYR A 145 10.63 -3.81 -15.77
C TYR A 145 9.12 -3.88 -15.53
N ARG A 146 8.64 -5.04 -15.10
CA ARG A 146 7.24 -5.25 -14.74
C ARG A 146 7.14 -5.91 -13.37
N ILE A 147 6.21 -5.43 -12.56
CA ILE A 147 5.79 -6.05 -11.31
C ILE A 147 4.31 -6.42 -11.47
N THR A 148 3.97 -7.66 -11.11
CA THR A 148 2.58 -8.10 -11.07
C THR A 148 2.26 -8.64 -9.67
N VAL A 149 1.28 -8.04 -9.01
CA VAL A 149 0.79 -8.50 -7.70
C VAL A 149 -0.52 -9.25 -7.93
N THR A 150 -0.54 -10.54 -7.57
CA THR A 150 -1.70 -11.42 -7.70
C THR A 150 -2.18 -11.84 -6.32
N ARG A 151 -3.40 -11.46 -5.95
CA ARG A 151 -4.06 -11.86 -4.71
C ARG A 151 -4.79 -13.19 -4.96
N LEU A 152 -4.21 -14.32 -4.57
CA LEU A 152 -4.83 -15.63 -4.82
C LEU A 152 -5.99 -15.91 -3.86
N ASN A 153 -5.78 -15.56 -2.59
CA ASN A 153 -6.78 -15.60 -1.52
C ASN A 153 -6.24 -14.79 -0.34
N GLU A 154 -7.02 -14.67 0.74
CA GLU A 154 -6.64 -13.91 1.95
C GLU A 154 -5.31 -14.36 2.59
N LYS A 155 -4.87 -15.59 2.35
CA LYS A 155 -3.66 -16.17 2.95
C LYS A 155 -2.48 -16.19 2.00
N ARG A 156 -2.68 -15.95 0.70
CA ARG A 156 -1.67 -16.14 -0.35
C ARG A 156 -1.70 -15.04 -1.40
N THR A 157 -0.53 -14.45 -1.61
CA THR A 157 -0.26 -13.43 -2.62
C THR A 157 1.00 -13.81 -3.38
N LEU A 158 1.03 -13.56 -4.68
CA LEU A 158 2.23 -13.70 -5.51
C LEU A 158 2.69 -12.32 -5.97
N VAL A 159 3.99 -12.07 -5.91
CA VAL A 159 4.61 -10.90 -6.53
C VAL A 159 5.60 -11.38 -7.59
N LEU A 160 5.26 -11.17 -8.85
CA LEU A 160 6.06 -11.58 -10.00
C LEU A 160 6.87 -10.39 -10.52
N PHE A 161 8.18 -10.59 -10.66
CA PHE A 161 9.12 -9.64 -11.23
C PHE A 161 9.55 -10.12 -12.61
N GLN A 162 9.43 -9.24 -13.60
CA GLN A 162 9.82 -9.52 -14.97
C GLN A 162 10.61 -8.36 -15.56
N LYS A 163 11.39 -8.65 -16.60
CA LYS A 163 12.06 -7.64 -17.41
C LYS A 163 11.96 -7.96 -18.89
N ARG A 164 12.07 -6.93 -19.73
CA ARG A 164 12.11 -7.03 -21.18
C ARG A 164 13.17 -6.06 -21.68
N GLY A 165 14.26 -6.57 -22.23
CA GLY A 165 15.29 -5.73 -22.87
C GLY A 165 14.79 -5.14 -24.19
N ALA A 166 15.48 -4.12 -24.70
CA ALA A 166 15.11 -3.38 -25.92
C ALA A 166 14.82 -4.28 -27.13
N LYS A 167 15.64 -5.32 -27.32
CA LYS A 167 15.53 -6.27 -28.45
C LYS A 167 14.54 -7.41 -28.19
N GLN A 168 13.97 -7.51 -26.99
CA GLN A 168 13.09 -8.62 -26.59
C GLN A 168 11.61 -8.27 -26.82
N LYS A 169 10.88 -9.22 -27.44
CA LYS A 169 9.44 -9.09 -27.68
C LYS A 169 8.57 -9.47 -26.48
N ARG A 170 9.11 -10.25 -25.52
CA ARG A 170 8.36 -10.77 -24.37
C ARG A 170 9.10 -10.48 -23.07
N PHE A 171 8.33 -10.36 -21.99
CA PHE A 171 8.87 -10.25 -20.65
C PHE A 171 9.42 -11.61 -20.17
N GLY A 172 10.68 -11.63 -19.78
CA GLY A 172 11.30 -12.75 -19.09
C GLY A 172 11.11 -12.64 -17.58
N ARG A 173 10.83 -13.75 -16.91
CA ARG A 173 10.76 -13.82 -15.45
C ARG A 173 12.14 -13.57 -14.84
N VAL A 174 12.22 -12.65 -13.90
CA VAL A 174 13.40 -12.39 -13.08
C VAL A 174 13.30 -13.21 -11.81
N ALA A 175 12.18 -13.06 -11.10
CA ALA A 175 11.86 -13.86 -9.93
C ALA A 175 10.37 -13.76 -9.60
N GLU A 176 9.90 -14.60 -8.70
CA GLU A 176 8.57 -14.49 -8.11
C GLU A 176 8.67 -14.80 -6.63
N VAL A 177 7.89 -14.09 -5.84
CA VAL A 177 7.82 -14.31 -4.41
C VAL A 177 6.43 -14.80 -4.08
N GLY A 178 6.37 -16.01 -3.53
CA GLY A 178 5.16 -16.56 -2.97
C GLY A 178 5.02 -16.14 -1.51
N TYR A 179 4.09 -15.25 -1.23
CA TYR A 179 3.80 -14.79 0.12
C TYR A 179 2.71 -15.61 0.79
N THR A 180 2.96 -15.95 2.04
CA THR A 180 1.97 -16.51 2.97
C THR A 180 1.80 -15.59 4.15
N ARG A 181 0.55 -15.33 4.55
CA ARG A 181 0.26 -14.38 5.63
C ARG A 181 0.96 -14.79 6.93
N GLN A 182 1.60 -13.84 7.63
CA GLN A 182 2.20 -14.11 8.93
C GLN A 182 1.14 -14.64 9.91
N GLY A 183 1.52 -15.59 10.77
CA GLY A 183 0.58 -16.27 11.67
C GLY A 183 -0.40 -17.23 10.99
N THR A 184 -0.21 -17.58 9.70
CA THR A 184 -0.88 -18.73 9.07
C THR A 184 0.12 -19.87 8.85
N LYS A 185 -0.27 -21.10 9.23
CA LYS A 185 0.45 -22.33 8.87
C LYS A 185 -0.03 -22.77 7.48
N LEU A 186 0.90 -23.28 6.66
CA LEU A 186 0.66 -23.62 5.25
C LEU A 186 -0.33 -24.79 5.06
N ALA A 187 -0.53 -25.60 6.11
CA ALA A 187 -1.41 -26.76 6.11
C ALA A 187 -2.38 -26.67 7.29
N GLU A 188 -3.66 -26.43 6.97
CA GLU A 188 -4.78 -26.82 7.83
C GLU A 188 -5.83 -27.42 6.91
N VAL A 189 -5.97 -28.75 7.00
CA VAL A 189 -7.19 -29.44 6.61
C VAL A 189 -8.25 -29.04 7.63
N GLY A 190 -9.16 -28.15 7.23
CA GLY A 190 -10.42 -27.85 7.94
C GLY A 190 -10.32 -26.86 9.11
N GLY A 191 -11.11 -25.78 9.02
CA GLY A 191 -11.57 -25.02 10.18
C GLY A 191 -11.14 -23.55 10.20
N GLY A 192 -12.09 -22.64 9.94
CA GLY A 192 -11.89 -21.19 9.98
C GLY A 192 -11.26 -20.72 11.29
N SER A 193 -10.24 -19.87 11.18
CA SER A 193 -9.56 -19.31 12.34
C SER A 193 -10.53 -18.52 13.23
N PRO A 194 -10.36 -18.55 14.56
CA PRO A 194 -11.24 -17.83 15.48
C PRO A 194 -11.31 -16.34 15.16
N GLU A 195 -12.49 -15.74 15.27
CA GLU A 195 -12.72 -14.32 14.97
C GLU A 195 -12.33 -13.45 16.18
N CYS A 196 -11.65 -12.33 15.92
CA CYS A 196 -11.32 -11.31 16.90
C CYS A 196 -12.61 -10.70 17.46
N ILE A 197 -12.77 -10.68 18.78
CA ILE A 197 -14.00 -10.19 19.41
C ILE A 197 -14.22 -8.69 19.16
N VAL A 198 -13.15 -7.88 19.13
CA VAL A 198 -13.25 -6.43 18.91
C VAL A 198 -13.61 -6.14 17.45
N THR A 199 -12.74 -6.53 16.51
CA THR A 199 -12.81 -6.06 15.12
C THR A 199 -13.49 -7.02 14.17
N GLY A 200 -13.68 -8.28 14.57
CA GLY A 200 -14.17 -9.32 13.67
C GLY A 200 -13.14 -9.84 12.67
N GLY A 201 -11.87 -9.43 12.82
CA GLY A 201 -10.74 -9.93 12.04
C GLY A 201 -10.25 -11.31 12.51
N LYS A 202 -9.10 -11.78 11.99
CA LYS A 202 -8.52 -13.05 12.43
C LYS A 202 -7.95 -12.92 13.86
N GLY A 203 -8.42 -13.77 14.76
CA GLY A 203 -7.86 -13.96 16.09
C GLY A 203 -6.49 -14.65 16.01
N THR A 204 -5.47 -14.01 16.56
CA THR A 204 -4.08 -14.49 16.60
C THR A 204 -3.55 -14.61 18.04
N SER A 205 -4.28 -14.06 19.01
CA SER A 205 -3.97 -14.10 20.44
C SER A 205 -5.24 -14.28 21.26
N THR A 206 -5.11 -14.63 22.55
CA THR A 206 -6.24 -14.88 23.45
C THR A 206 -6.20 -14.02 24.71
N ILE A 207 -7.38 -13.76 25.28
CA ILE A 207 -7.58 -13.16 26.59
C ILE A 207 -8.70 -13.89 27.33
N ASP A 208 -8.51 -14.14 28.62
CA ASP A 208 -9.53 -14.74 29.47
C ASP A 208 -10.27 -13.67 30.26
N TYR A 209 -11.60 -13.71 30.22
CA TYR A 209 -12.46 -12.79 30.98
C TYR A 209 -13.73 -13.51 31.43
N LYS A 210 -14.05 -13.41 32.73
CA LYS A 210 -15.20 -14.08 33.38
C LYS A 210 -15.30 -15.58 33.03
N GLY A 211 -14.17 -16.29 33.04
CA GLY A 211 -14.08 -17.72 32.75
C GLY A 211 -14.29 -18.10 31.28
N LYS A 212 -14.26 -17.13 30.35
CA LYS A 212 -14.36 -17.36 28.91
C LYS A 212 -13.12 -16.84 28.19
N THR A 213 -12.60 -17.63 27.27
CA THR A 213 -11.48 -17.24 26.41
C THR A 213 -11.98 -16.53 25.15
N TYR A 214 -11.47 -15.34 24.91
CA TYR A 214 -11.77 -14.50 23.75
C TYR A 214 -10.54 -14.36 22.86
N TYR A 215 -10.77 -14.26 21.55
CA TYR A 215 -9.69 -14.12 20.57
C TYR A 215 -9.52 -12.68 20.15
N LEU A 216 -8.26 -12.28 19.94
CA LEU A 216 -7.86 -10.91 19.66
C LEU A 216 -6.91 -10.87 18.47
N CYS A 217 -6.99 -9.77 17.73
CA CYS A 217 -6.25 -9.56 16.50
C CYS A 217 -4.81 -9.03 16.73
N CYS A 218 -4.62 -8.25 17.80
CA CYS A 218 -3.39 -7.54 18.16
C CYS A 218 -3.47 -7.03 19.62
N SER A 219 -2.41 -6.39 20.11
CA SER A 219 -2.37 -5.74 21.42
C SER A 219 -3.38 -4.60 21.56
N GLY A 220 -3.62 -3.80 20.52
CA GLY A 220 -4.66 -2.77 20.56
C GLY A 220 -6.08 -3.34 20.72
N CYS A 221 -6.35 -4.51 20.10
CA CYS A 221 -7.58 -5.28 20.36
C CYS A 221 -7.64 -5.74 21.84
N ARG A 222 -6.51 -6.03 22.48
CA ARG A 222 -6.44 -6.40 23.91
C ARG A 222 -6.76 -5.22 24.81
N GLU A 223 -6.14 -4.07 24.56
CA GLU A 223 -6.35 -2.84 25.31
C GLU A 223 -7.81 -2.39 25.23
N ALA A 224 -8.36 -2.32 24.01
CA ALA A 224 -9.78 -1.99 23.81
C ALA A 224 -10.71 -2.97 24.55
N PHE A 225 -10.40 -4.27 24.53
CA PHE A 225 -11.18 -5.28 25.26
C PHE A 225 -11.07 -5.13 26.78
N LEU A 226 -9.94 -4.68 27.32
CA LEU A 226 -9.77 -4.43 28.75
C LEU A 226 -10.47 -3.14 29.19
N ASP A 227 -10.51 -2.13 28.33
CA ASP A 227 -11.15 -0.83 28.60
C ASP A 227 -12.68 -0.93 28.65
N ASP A 228 -13.30 -1.69 27.74
CA ASP A 228 -14.75 -1.97 27.75
C ASP A 228 -15.07 -3.43 27.36
N PRO A 229 -14.88 -4.39 28.27
CA PRO A 229 -15.12 -5.80 27.98
C PRO A 229 -16.59 -6.10 27.67
N GLU A 230 -17.53 -5.46 28.37
CA GLU A 230 -18.95 -5.79 28.27
C GLU A 230 -19.58 -5.21 27.00
N GLY A 231 -19.24 -3.98 26.63
CA GLY A 231 -19.67 -3.37 25.38
C GLY A 231 -19.14 -4.13 24.17
N ILE A 232 -17.86 -4.52 24.17
CA ILE A 232 -17.28 -5.32 23.08
C ILE A 232 -17.92 -6.71 22.98
N ILE A 233 -18.28 -7.34 24.10
CA ILE A 233 -19.00 -8.62 24.09
C ILE A 233 -20.42 -8.45 23.52
N ALA A 234 -21.10 -7.33 23.81
CA ALA A 234 -22.42 -7.03 23.27
C ALA A 234 -22.37 -6.78 21.75
N ASP A 235 -21.43 -5.96 21.30
CA ASP A 235 -21.22 -5.65 19.87
C ASP A 235 -20.86 -6.90 19.07
N ALA A 236 -20.01 -7.76 19.62
CA ALA A 236 -19.66 -9.03 19.00
C ALA A 236 -20.87 -9.96 18.86
N LYS A 237 -21.75 -10.02 19.86
CA LYS A 237 -23.00 -10.80 19.78
C LYS A 237 -23.93 -10.25 18.69
N GLU A 238 -24.05 -8.93 18.57
CA GLU A 238 -24.88 -8.31 17.53
C GLU A 238 -24.31 -8.58 16.13
N ARG A 239 -22.98 -8.42 15.95
CA ARG A 239 -22.29 -8.74 14.70
C ARG A 239 -22.51 -10.20 14.30
N LEU A 240 -22.42 -11.14 15.24
CA LEU A 240 -22.69 -12.56 15.00
C LEU A 240 -24.15 -12.83 14.60
N LYS A 241 -25.12 -12.16 15.24
CA LYS A 241 -26.54 -12.25 14.85
C LYS A 241 -26.76 -11.76 13.41
N LYS A 242 -26.21 -10.59 13.06
CA LYS A 242 -26.30 -10.04 11.69
C LYS A 242 -25.63 -10.95 10.65
N LYS A 243 -24.45 -11.50 10.95
CA LYS A 243 -23.76 -12.47 10.09
C LYS A 243 -24.58 -13.75 9.89
N ARG A 244 -25.17 -14.31 10.95
CA ARG A 244 -26.03 -15.50 10.88
C ARG A 244 -27.29 -15.24 10.06
N ALA A 245 -27.94 -14.10 10.24
CA ALA A 245 -29.10 -13.69 9.44
C ALA A 245 -28.74 -13.54 7.95
N LYS A 246 -27.62 -12.87 7.64
CA LYS A 246 -27.13 -12.72 6.26
C LYS A 246 -26.79 -14.07 5.60
N LYS A 247 -26.17 -14.98 6.35
CA LYS A 247 -25.84 -16.33 5.86
C LYS A 247 -27.11 -17.17 5.61
N ALA A 248 -28.11 -17.08 6.49
CA ALA A 248 -29.40 -17.74 6.31
C ALA A 248 -30.18 -17.19 5.11
N ALA A 249 -30.13 -15.87 4.88
CA ALA A 249 -30.71 -15.24 3.70
C ALA A 249 -30.01 -15.65 2.40
N ALA A 250 -28.67 -15.73 2.40
CA ALA A 250 -27.90 -16.19 1.24
C ALA A 250 -28.14 -17.68 0.93
N ALA A 251 -28.32 -18.52 1.95
CA ALA A 251 -28.65 -19.94 1.76
C ALA A 251 -30.05 -20.16 1.15
N LYS A 252 -31.03 -19.32 1.51
CA LYS A 252 -32.38 -19.35 0.91
C LYS A 252 -32.46 -18.83 -0.52
N LYS A 253 -31.48 -18.04 -0.97
CA LYS A 253 -31.42 -17.49 -2.34
C LYS A 253 -30.77 -18.45 -3.34
N ASN A 254 -30.03 -19.44 -2.82
CA ASN A 254 -29.32 -20.46 -3.60
C ASN A 254 -29.96 -21.85 -3.49
N SER A 255 -31.18 -21.93 -2.94
CA SER A 255 -32.04 -23.12 -2.87
C SER A 255 -33.33 -22.84 -3.64
#